data_AF-A0AAD9KT28-F1
#
_entry.id   AF-A0AAD9KT28-F1
#
_cell.length_a   1.000
_cell.length_b   1.000
_cell.length_c   1.000
_cell.angle_alpha   90.00
_cell.angle_beta   90.00
_cell.angle_gamma   90.00
#
_symmetry.space_group_name_H-M   'P 1'
#
loop_
_entity.id
_entity.type
_entity.pdbx_description
1 polymer ?
#
loop_
_entity_poly.entity_id
_entity_poly.type
_entity_poly.pdbx_seq_one_letter_code
_entity_poly.pdbx_strand_id
1 'polypeptide(L)'
;MFGIQDSLQTRGPVTTLKEEPPANQNNSVRNWMQPTSAVAPVDSSVGLGRAHYEKQPPANLRKSNFFHFVLAFFDRQGQPVELERTAYIDFVEKEREVDGQKTNNGIHYRLQLLYANGKSTSLLPSAST
;
A
#
# COMPACT_ATOMS: atom_id res chain seq x y z
N MET A 1 39.19 22.27 24.91
CA MET A 1 39.90 21.23 25.68
C MET A 1 38.83 20.29 26.22
N PHE A 2 38.84 19.03 25.79
CA PHE A 2 37.79 18.04 26.01
C PHE A 2 37.89 17.41 27.41
N GLY A 3 36.75 17.01 27.98
CA GLY A 3 36.69 16.18 29.18
C GLY A 3 35.33 15.51 29.33
N ILE A 4 35.21 14.25 28.89
CA ILE A 4 34.22 13.29 29.38
C ILE A 4 34.95 11.93 29.48
N GLN A 5 35.07 11.44 30.72
CA GLN A 5 35.50 10.09 31.04
C GLN A 5 34.26 9.21 31.12
N ASP A 6 34.09 8.27 30.21
CA ASP A 6 33.15 7.16 30.37
C ASP A 6 33.93 5.86 30.56
N SER A 7 33.71 5.25 31.71
CA SER A 7 34.33 4.00 32.16
C SER A 7 33.43 2.82 31.80
N LEU A 8 33.90 1.98 30.88
CA LEU A 8 33.29 0.70 30.55
C LEU A 8 33.75 -0.37 31.56
N GLN A 9 32.82 -0.90 32.35
CA GLN A 9 32.97 -2.14 33.12
C GLN A 9 32.02 -3.18 32.50
N THR A 10 32.50 -4.24 31.84
CA THR A 10 33.05 -5.51 32.36
C THR A 10 31.99 -6.64 32.30
N ARG A 11 32.38 -7.70 31.58
CA ARG A 11 31.70 -8.97 31.29
C ARG A 11 31.92 -9.99 32.43
N GLY A 12 30.94 -10.84 32.76
CA GLY A 12 31.14 -12.09 33.55
C GLY A 12 29.86 -12.78 34.08
N PRO A 13 29.84 -14.10 34.44
CA PRO A 13 28.95 -15.12 33.81
C PRO A 13 28.09 -16.07 34.70
N VAL A 14 27.04 -16.66 34.07
CA VAL A 14 26.33 -17.98 34.16
C VAL A 14 26.17 -18.78 35.49
N THR A 15 24.92 -19.23 35.80
CA THR A 15 24.51 -20.56 36.38
C THR A 15 22.99 -20.79 36.13
N THR A 16 22.53 -21.78 35.34
CA THR A 16 22.07 -23.18 35.62
C THR A 16 20.78 -23.42 36.47
N LEU A 17 19.75 -23.95 35.78
CA LEU A 17 18.82 -25.07 36.11
C LEU A 17 17.67 -24.93 37.16
N LYS A 18 16.43 -25.20 36.65
CA LYS A 18 15.36 -26.11 37.14
C LYS A 18 14.13 -25.54 37.89
N GLU A 19 12.96 -26.00 37.40
CA GLU A 19 11.62 -26.20 38.02
C GLU A 19 10.51 -25.12 37.95
N GLU A 20 9.34 -25.56 37.45
CA GLU A 20 7.97 -24.99 37.50
C GLU A 20 7.23 -25.63 38.71
N PRO A 21 6.25 -25.02 39.42
CA PRO A 21 4.85 -24.85 38.94
C PRO A 21 4.13 -23.63 39.61
N PRO A 22 2.79 -23.54 39.63
CA PRO A 22 1.92 -23.14 38.53
C PRO A 22 1.03 -21.91 38.88
N ALA A 23 0.17 -21.55 37.93
CA ALA A 23 -1.13 -20.90 38.10
C ALA A 23 -1.26 -19.40 37.78
N ASN A 24 -2.05 -19.18 36.73
CA ASN A 24 -3.15 -18.23 36.67
C ASN A 24 -2.83 -16.76 36.35
N GLN A 25 -2.79 -16.44 35.05
CA GLN A 25 -3.45 -15.22 34.60
C GLN A 25 -3.78 -15.26 33.11
N ASN A 26 -5.07 -15.44 32.82
CA ASN A 26 -5.84 -14.74 31.80
C ASN A 26 -5.05 -14.19 30.61
N ASN A 27 -5.01 -14.92 29.50
CA ASN A 27 -5.22 -14.24 28.22
C ASN A 27 -5.81 -15.18 27.16
N SER A 28 -6.99 -14.83 26.68
CA SER A 28 -7.75 -15.48 25.62
C SER A 28 -7.05 -15.35 24.27
N VAL A 29 -5.96 -16.09 24.06
CA VAL A 29 -5.40 -16.32 22.72
C VAL A 29 -5.88 -17.69 22.23
N ARG A 30 -7.19 -17.78 21.98
CA ARG A 30 -7.83 -18.91 21.30
C ARG A 30 -8.81 -18.36 20.28
N ASN A 31 -8.42 -18.42 19.02
CA ASN A 31 -9.24 -18.96 17.91
C ASN A 31 -8.55 -18.70 16.56
N TRP A 32 -7.45 -19.42 16.34
CA TRP A 32 -7.02 -19.72 14.97
C TRP A 32 -7.77 -20.97 14.54
N MET A 33 -8.99 -20.83 13.98
CA MET A 33 -9.64 -21.74 13.01
C MET A 33 -11.15 -21.45 12.82
N GLN A 34 -11.47 -20.83 11.67
CA GLN A 34 -12.58 -21.14 10.72
C GLN A 34 -14.05 -20.78 11.09
N PRO A 35 -14.99 -20.52 10.12
CA PRO A 35 -15.06 -21.13 8.78
C PRO A 35 -15.44 -20.26 7.56
N THR A 36 -15.33 -20.92 6.41
CA THR A 36 -15.74 -20.62 5.03
C THR A 36 -16.87 -19.59 4.81
N SER A 37 -16.60 -18.64 3.90
CA SER A 37 -17.55 -18.23 2.88
C SER A 37 -16.79 -18.24 1.58
N ALA A 38 -17.10 -19.22 0.72
CA ALA A 38 -16.59 -19.30 -0.63
C ALA A 38 -17.11 -18.10 -1.44
N VAL A 39 -16.40 -16.98 -1.34
CA VAL A 39 -16.40 -15.98 -2.43
C VAL A 39 -15.75 -16.66 -3.61
N ALA A 40 -16.51 -16.77 -4.70
CA ALA A 40 -16.02 -17.26 -5.98
C ALA A 40 -14.63 -16.65 -6.25
N PRO A 41 -13.64 -17.42 -6.74
CA PRO A 41 -12.44 -16.81 -7.24
C PRO A 41 -12.87 -15.95 -8.42
N VAL A 42 -13.00 -14.63 -8.22
CA VAL A 42 -12.69 -13.72 -9.29
C VAL A 42 -11.31 -14.18 -9.77
N ASP A 43 -11.21 -14.56 -11.04
CA ASP A 43 -9.97 -14.91 -11.71
C ASP A 43 -9.09 -13.64 -11.76
N SER A 44 -8.67 -13.22 -10.57
CA SER A 44 -7.92 -12.01 -10.20
C SER A 44 -6.43 -12.25 -10.33
N SER A 45 -6.07 -13.16 -11.24
CA SER A 45 -4.71 -13.37 -11.68
C SER A 45 -4.16 -12.11 -12.37
N VAL A 46 -5.05 -11.26 -12.90
CA VAL A 46 -4.71 -10.03 -13.61
C VAL A 46 -5.05 -8.81 -12.76
N GLY A 47 -4.03 -8.01 -12.47
CA GLY A 47 -4.19 -6.79 -11.69
C GLY A 47 -2.94 -5.93 -11.78
N LEU A 48 -3.12 -4.62 -11.58
CA LEU A 48 -2.01 -3.69 -11.49
C LEU A 48 -1.19 -4.01 -10.23
N GLY A 49 0.13 -4.06 -10.36
CA GLY A 49 1.05 -4.34 -9.25
C GLY A 49 1.76 -3.08 -8.77
N ARG A 50 2.29 -2.28 -9.70
CA ARG A 50 3.10 -1.09 -9.39
C ARG A 50 2.98 -0.03 -10.47
N ALA A 51 3.14 1.24 -10.10
CA ALA A 51 3.41 2.34 -11.02
C ALA A 51 4.83 2.91 -10.79
N HIS A 52 5.47 3.40 -11.84
CA HIS A 52 6.81 3.98 -11.82
C HIS A 52 6.81 5.36 -12.48
N TYR A 53 7.45 6.35 -11.85
CA TYR A 53 7.65 7.66 -12.47
C TYR A 53 8.78 7.59 -13.50
N GLU A 54 8.42 7.55 -14.78
CA GLU A 54 9.39 7.77 -15.87
C GLU A 54 9.85 9.23 -15.90
N LYS A 55 8.91 10.14 -15.64
CA LYS A 55 9.19 11.56 -15.47
C LYS A 55 8.63 12.04 -14.15
N GLN A 56 9.53 12.43 -13.25
CA GLN A 56 9.19 13.00 -11.95
C GLN A 56 8.48 14.35 -12.12
N PRO A 57 7.52 14.68 -11.23
CA PRO A 57 6.97 16.03 -11.16
C PRO A 57 8.08 17.03 -10.76
N PRO A 58 7.99 18.31 -11.17
CA PRO A 58 8.95 19.32 -10.75
C PRO A 58 9.00 19.47 -9.22
N ALA A 59 10.20 19.50 -8.64
CA ALA A 59 10.39 19.64 -7.20
C ALA A 59 9.96 21.01 -6.64
N ASN A 60 9.93 22.03 -7.50
CA ASN A 60 9.44 23.35 -7.17
C ASN A 60 8.48 23.81 -8.27
N LEU A 61 7.29 24.27 -7.88
CA LEU A 61 6.24 24.65 -8.81
C LEU A 61 5.53 25.90 -8.32
N ARG A 62 5.31 26.84 -9.25
CA ARG A 62 4.47 28.00 -9.01
C ARG A 62 2.99 27.61 -9.13
N LYS A 63 2.17 28.02 -8.16
CA LYS A 63 0.73 27.68 -8.11
C LYS A 63 -0.06 28.01 -9.38
N SER A 64 0.30 29.07 -10.11
CA SER A 64 -0.36 29.47 -11.35
C SER A 64 0.02 28.65 -12.58
N ASN A 65 1.01 27.77 -12.46
CA ASN A 65 1.53 27.02 -13.59
C ASN A 65 0.98 25.59 -13.58
N PHE A 66 0.71 25.07 -14.77
CA PHE A 66 0.50 23.63 -14.93
C PHE A 66 1.82 22.87 -14.77
N PHE A 67 1.72 21.63 -14.30
CA PHE A 67 2.80 20.66 -14.29
C PHE A 67 2.30 19.33 -14.83
N HIS A 68 3.23 18.46 -15.20
CA HIS A 68 2.93 17.11 -15.65
C HIS A 68 4.02 16.15 -15.18
N PHE A 69 3.66 14.88 -15.11
CA PHE A 69 4.53 13.75 -14.81
C PHE A 69 4.17 12.60 -15.75
N VAL A 70 5.03 11.59 -15.84
CA VAL A 70 4.79 10.42 -16.71
C VAL A 70 4.90 9.15 -15.86
N LEU A 71 3.90 8.29 -15.96
CA LEU A 71 3.83 7.02 -15.25
C LEU A 71 3.92 5.85 -16.23
N ALA A 72 4.71 4.85 -15.86
CA ALA A 72 4.66 3.50 -16.42
C ALA A 72 3.97 2.56 -15.43
N PHE A 73 3.13 1.67 -15.93
CA PHE A 73 2.39 0.71 -15.11
C PHE A 73 2.91 -0.71 -15.32
N PHE A 74 2.97 -1.46 -14.23
CA PHE A 74 3.40 -2.85 -14.21
C PHE A 74 2.37 -3.71 -13.49
N ASP A 75 2.17 -4.93 -13.96
CA ASP A 75 1.32 -5.91 -13.31
C ASP A 75 2.01 -6.49 -12.06
N ARG A 76 1.34 -7.43 -11.39
CA ARG A 76 1.87 -8.10 -10.20
C ARG A 76 3.12 -8.95 -10.48
N GLN A 77 3.36 -9.33 -11.72
CA GLN A 77 4.53 -10.10 -12.16
C GLN A 77 5.67 -9.19 -12.63
N GLY A 78 5.46 -7.86 -12.61
CA GLY A 78 6.42 -6.87 -13.07
C GLY A 78 6.46 -6.69 -14.58
N GLN A 79 5.48 -7.22 -15.33
CA GLN A 79 5.37 -7.00 -16.76
C GLN A 79 4.75 -5.63 -17.04
N PRO A 80 5.18 -4.92 -18.10
CA PRO A 80 4.58 -3.66 -18.48
C PRO A 80 3.10 -3.85 -18.87
N VAL A 81 2.27 -2.88 -18.50
CA VAL A 81 0.84 -2.86 -18.82
C VAL A 81 0.58 -1.71 -19.78
N GLU A 82 -0.08 -2.00 -20.90
CA GLU A 82 -0.43 -1.01 -21.90
C GLU A 82 -1.71 -0.26 -21.52
N LEU A 83 -1.78 1.02 -21.86
CA LEU A 83 -2.98 1.84 -21.73
C LEU A 83 -3.66 2.01 -23.09
N GLU A 84 -4.88 1.52 -23.23
CA GLU A 84 -5.67 1.66 -24.45
C GLU A 84 -6.50 2.95 -24.45
N ARG A 85 -7.08 3.32 -23.31
CA ARG A 85 -7.90 4.53 -23.16
C ARG A 85 -7.72 5.18 -21.80
N THR A 86 -7.78 6.50 -21.79
CA THR A 86 -7.80 7.33 -20.59
C THR A 86 -9.00 8.26 -20.64
N ALA A 87 -9.63 8.51 -19.49
CA ALA A 87 -10.70 9.49 -19.38
C ALA A 87 -10.63 10.18 -18.02
N TYR A 88 -10.72 11.50 -18.02
CA TYR A 88 -11.04 12.28 -16.82
C TYR A 88 -12.49 12.00 -16.42
N ILE A 89 -12.75 11.82 -15.12
CA ILE A 89 -14.08 11.57 -14.60
C ILE A 89 -14.57 12.77 -13.79
N ASP A 90 -13.97 13.02 -12.63
CA ASP A 90 -14.35 14.08 -11.69
C ASP A 90 -13.19 14.44 -10.74
N PHE A 91 -13.46 15.40 -9.84
CA PHE A 91 -12.58 15.72 -8.72
C PHE A 91 -12.98 14.94 -7.47
N VAL A 92 -12.01 14.69 -6.58
CA VAL A 92 -12.28 14.15 -5.24
C VAL A 92 -12.77 15.28 -4.35
N GLU A 93 -14.08 15.37 -4.20
CA GLU A 93 -14.77 16.35 -3.34
C GLU A 93 -16.08 15.77 -2.79
N LYS A 94 -16.57 16.34 -1.69
CA LYS A 94 -17.89 16.03 -1.09
C LYS A 94 -18.01 14.52 -0.78
N GLU A 95 -19.01 13.84 -1.36
CA GLU A 95 -19.32 12.43 -1.13
C GLU A 95 -18.23 11.47 -1.66
N ARG A 96 -17.27 11.95 -2.46
CA ARG A 96 -16.15 11.14 -2.95
C ARG A 96 -14.98 11.08 -1.97
N GLU A 97 -14.99 11.88 -0.91
CA GLU A 97 -13.91 11.92 0.07
C GLU A 97 -13.99 10.74 1.03
N VAL A 98 -12.87 10.04 1.17
CA VAL A 98 -12.73 8.95 2.14
C VAL A 98 -12.71 9.55 3.55
N ASP A 99 -13.37 8.90 4.50
CA ASP A 99 -13.44 9.29 5.92
C ASP A 99 -14.15 10.64 6.21
N GLY A 100 -14.90 11.18 5.25
CA GLY A 100 -15.67 12.42 5.43
C GLY A 100 -14.81 13.69 5.63
N GLN A 101 -13.51 13.62 5.33
CA GLN A 101 -12.58 14.75 5.43
C GLN A 101 -12.72 15.70 4.24
N LYS A 102 -12.86 17.00 4.49
CA LYS A 102 -12.98 18.04 3.43
C LYS A 102 -11.63 18.53 2.92
N THR A 103 -10.97 17.71 2.12
CA THR A 103 -9.64 17.95 1.54
C THR A 103 -9.68 18.69 0.20
N ASN A 104 -10.68 18.40 -0.65
CA ASN A 104 -10.76 18.83 -2.06
C ASN A 104 -9.44 18.57 -2.81
N ASN A 105 -8.80 17.42 -2.54
CA ASN A 105 -7.47 17.10 -3.04
C ASN A 105 -7.43 15.73 -3.73
N GLY A 106 -7.72 15.73 -5.03
CA GLY A 106 -7.59 14.54 -5.87
C GLY A 106 -8.33 14.69 -7.21
N ILE A 107 -7.92 13.90 -8.19
CA ILE A 107 -8.56 13.81 -9.51
C ILE A 107 -8.81 12.35 -9.81
N HIS A 108 -10.01 12.01 -10.28
CA HIS A 108 -10.35 10.67 -10.72
C HIS A 108 -10.21 10.51 -12.23
N TYR A 109 -9.53 9.43 -12.61
CA TYR A 109 -9.39 8.99 -13.99
C TYR A 109 -9.88 7.56 -14.13
N ARG A 110 -10.43 7.24 -15.29
CA ARG A 110 -10.69 5.87 -15.74
C ARG A 110 -9.65 5.47 -16.76
N LEU A 111 -9.02 4.32 -16.52
CA LEU A 111 -8.02 3.75 -17.42
C LEU A 111 -8.54 2.42 -17.98
N GLN A 112 -8.40 2.22 -19.29
CA GLN A 112 -8.56 0.91 -19.92
C GLN A 112 -7.16 0.34 -20.17
N LEU A 113 -6.90 -0.81 -19.56
CA LEU A 113 -5.61 -1.45 -19.53
C LEU A 113 -5.63 -2.72 -20.37
N LEU A 114 -4.52 -2.99 -21.05
CA LEU A 114 -4.23 -4.24 -21.74
C LEU A 114 -2.98 -4.88 -21.14
N TYR A 115 -3.13 -6.11 -20.65
CA TYR A 115 -2.05 -6.87 -20.03
C TYR A 115 -1.33 -7.73 -21.08
N ALA A 116 -0.08 -8.10 -20.81
CA ALA A 116 0.75 -8.90 -21.72
C ALA A 116 0.12 -10.26 -22.11
N ASN A 117 -0.78 -10.80 -21.28
CA ASN A 117 -1.53 -12.02 -21.56
C ASN A 117 -2.78 -11.79 -22.46
N GLY A 118 -2.98 -10.59 -22.99
CA GLY A 118 -4.09 -10.22 -23.85
C GLY A 118 -5.42 -9.97 -23.12
N LYS A 119 -5.46 -10.07 -21.79
CA LYS A 119 -6.67 -9.71 -21.02
C LYS A 119 -6.74 -8.18 -20.88
N SER A 120 -7.92 -7.60 -21.08
CA SER A 120 -8.17 -6.16 -20.86
C SER A 120 -9.03 -5.92 -19.62
N THR A 121 -8.77 -4.82 -18.90
CA THR A 121 -9.57 -4.43 -17.73
C THR A 121 -9.82 -2.93 -17.72
N SER A 122 -10.95 -2.49 -17.16
CA SER A 122 -11.19 -1.08 -16.85
C SER A 122 -10.96 -0.83 -15.36
N LEU A 123 -9.99 0.01 -15.01
CA LEU A 123 -9.83 0.46 -13.63
C LEU A 123 -10.83 1.57 -13.34
N LEU A 124 -11.90 1.21 -12.65
CA LEU A 124 -12.65 2.13 -11.81
C LEU A 124 -12.13 1.95 -10.38
N PRO A 125 -11.91 3.02 -9.59
CA PRO A 125 -11.88 2.85 -8.15
C PRO A 125 -13.25 2.28 -7.77
N SER A 126 -13.30 1.02 -7.31
CA SER A 126 -14.54 0.45 -6.83
C SER A 126 -15.04 1.34 -5.70
N ALA A 127 -16.26 1.88 -5.84
CA ALA A 127 -16.94 2.46 -4.70
C ALA A 127 -16.97 1.39 -3.61
N SER A 128 -16.23 1.61 -2.53
CA SER A 128 -16.40 0.83 -1.29
C SER A 128 -17.87 0.96 -0.90
N THR A 129 -18.58 -0.17 -0.94
CA THR A 129 -19.93 -0.30 -0.36
C THR A 129 -19.83 -0.27 1.15
#